data_AF-A0A7X3KCT3-F1
#
_entry.id   AF-A0A7X3KCT3-F1
#
_cell.length_a   1.000
_cell.length_b   1.000
_cell.length_c   1.000
_cell.angle_alpha   90.00
_cell.angle_beta   90.00
_cell.angle_gamma   90.00
#
_symmetry.space_group_name_H-M   'P 1'
#
loop_
_entity.id
_entity.type
_entity.pdbx_description
1 polymer ?
#
loop_
_entity_poly.entity_id
_entity_poly.type
_entity_poly.pdbx_seq_one_letter_code
_entity_poly.pdbx_strand_id
1 'polypeptide(L)'
;MGINLSSSIFLSNSTITGFILFLRLHKILYTLNQSQNTQYLRVLARYFYDDNFTIFDLVEEYHLELKRSEIEKFQNVLDQMKSIFPAKEGEIFDDLKFSEIIQSFSNYLEVIFSESDISQLKETLSNQRFSVAFIPSNNKYKIMTIFAAKGLEFDQVIGFGKDYNLTNRDTNNNHYVLITRAKEKVILIDNNYYKSQVDSVIAQNHREPNNFYCYYGNS
;
A
#
# COMPACT_ATOMS: atom_id res chain seq x y z
N MET A 1 -23.64 2.69 -13.04
CA MET A 1 -23.16 3.63 -14.08
C MET A 1 -21.70 3.92 -13.76
N GLY A 2 -20.79 3.30 -14.50
CA GLY A 2 -19.36 3.23 -14.17
C GLY A 2 -18.66 4.57 -14.39
N ILE A 3 -17.84 4.98 -13.42
CA ILE A 3 -16.97 6.15 -13.56
C ILE A 3 -15.71 5.70 -14.28
N ASN A 4 -15.61 6.13 -15.54
CA ASN A 4 -14.46 5.94 -16.40
C ASN A 4 -13.32 6.86 -15.90
N LEU A 5 -12.26 6.29 -15.35
CA LEU A 5 -11.03 7.03 -14.99
C LEU A 5 -10.19 7.23 -16.26
N SER A 6 -10.72 8.02 -17.19
CA SER A 6 -10.01 8.52 -18.37
C SER A 6 -9.88 10.05 -18.27
N SER A 7 -9.15 10.53 -17.26
CA SER A 7 -8.59 11.88 -17.29
C SER A 7 -7.09 11.75 -17.15
N SER A 8 -6.47 11.63 -18.32
CA SER A 8 -5.04 11.75 -18.61
C SER A 8 -4.37 12.77 -17.69
N ILE A 9 -3.52 12.27 -16.78
CA ILE A 9 -2.47 13.06 -16.15
C ILE A 9 -1.50 13.42 -17.27
N PHE A 10 -1.65 14.61 -17.84
CA PHE A 10 -0.64 15.18 -18.73
C PHE A 10 0.61 15.50 -17.89
N LEU A 11 1.52 14.52 -17.83
CA LEU A 11 2.92 14.80 -17.59
C LEU A 11 3.40 15.55 -18.83
N SER A 12 3.64 16.86 -18.69
CA SER A 12 4.30 17.64 -19.74
C SER A 12 5.56 16.90 -20.18
N ASN A 13 5.85 16.90 -21.49
CA ASN A 13 7.02 16.32 -22.15
C ASN A 13 8.36 16.91 -21.67
N SER A 14 8.66 16.82 -20.38
CA SER A 14 10.01 16.86 -19.85
C SER A 14 10.36 15.43 -19.49
N THR A 15 11.52 15.00 -19.97
CA THR A 15 12.09 13.67 -19.80
C THR A 15 12.38 13.41 -18.34
N ILE A 16 11.35 13.23 -17.50
CA ILE A 16 11.53 12.76 -16.14
C ILE A 16 12.26 11.44 -16.32
N THR A 17 13.47 11.33 -15.80
CA THR A 17 14.33 10.14 -15.87
C THR A 17 14.52 9.51 -14.48
N GLY A 18 14.01 10.18 -13.42
CA GLY A 18 14.17 9.80 -12.01
C GLY A 18 13.02 9.07 -11.31
N PHE A 19 13.31 8.39 -10.20
CA PHE A 19 12.36 7.55 -9.46
C PHE A 19 11.20 8.38 -8.88
N ILE A 20 9.96 8.01 -9.21
CA ILE A 20 8.75 8.66 -8.71
C ILE A 20 8.17 7.79 -7.59
N LEU A 21 8.13 8.32 -6.37
CA LEU A 21 7.53 7.65 -5.24
C LEU A 21 6.07 8.09 -5.08
N PHE A 22 5.15 7.15 -5.15
CA PHE A 22 3.78 7.34 -4.74
C PHE A 22 3.66 6.97 -3.25
N LEU A 23 3.80 7.95 -2.37
CA LEU A 23 3.48 7.81 -0.96
C LEU A 23 1.98 7.99 -0.78
N ARG A 24 1.24 6.96 -1.17
CA ARG A 24 -0.09 6.78 -0.64
C ARG A 24 0.07 6.08 0.70
N LEU A 25 -0.47 6.67 1.77
CA LEU A 25 -1.04 5.84 2.83
C LEU A 25 -2.21 5.09 2.18
N HIS A 26 -1.89 4.08 1.37
CA HIS A 26 -2.93 3.25 0.81
C HIS A 26 -3.61 2.66 2.02
N LYS A 27 -4.94 2.86 2.11
CA LYS A 27 -5.73 2.39 3.25
C LYS A 27 -5.27 0.99 3.64
N ILE A 28 -5.14 0.08 2.67
CA ILE A 28 -4.48 -1.24 2.69
C ILE A 28 -3.20 -1.33 3.52
N LEU A 29 -2.15 -0.59 3.17
CA LEU A 29 -0.86 -0.65 3.87
C LEU A 29 -0.99 -0.04 5.27
N TYR A 30 -1.83 0.99 5.45
CA TYR A 30 -2.14 1.54 6.77
C TYR A 30 -2.98 0.58 7.62
N THR A 31 -3.99 -0.10 7.06
CA THR A 31 -4.85 -1.08 7.76
C THR A 31 -4.03 -2.30 8.15
N LEU A 32 -3.26 -2.86 7.21
CA LEU A 32 -2.37 -3.98 7.50
C LEU A 32 -1.32 -3.59 8.54
N ASN A 33 -0.78 -2.36 8.53
CA ASN A 33 0.23 -1.86 9.48
C ASN A 33 -0.25 -1.66 10.93
N GLN A 34 -1.55 -1.80 11.24
CA GLN A 34 -2.03 -1.69 12.63
C GLN A 34 -1.98 -3.04 13.38
N SER A 35 -1.72 -4.13 12.68
CA SER A 35 -1.64 -5.47 13.26
C SER A 35 -0.24 -5.80 13.74
N GLN A 36 -0.10 -6.60 14.80
CA GLN A 36 1.20 -7.22 15.12
C GLN A 36 1.63 -8.24 14.05
N ASN A 37 0.67 -8.70 13.23
CA ASN A 37 0.87 -9.72 12.22
C ASN A 37 1.07 -9.16 10.80
N THR A 38 1.26 -7.84 10.65
CA THR A 38 1.38 -7.16 9.36
C THR A 38 2.34 -7.85 8.40
N GLN A 39 3.50 -8.27 8.90
CA GLN A 39 4.54 -8.89 8.08
C GLN A 39 4.01 -10.17 7.42
N TYR A 40 3.39 -11.06 8.21
CA TYR A 40 2.77 -12.29 7.70
C TYR A 40 1.73 -11.99 6.62
N LEU A 41 0.82 -11.05 6.88
CA LEU A 41 -0.23 -10.70 5.91
C LEU A 41 0.35 -10.11 4.61
N ARG A 42 1.44 -9.33 4.70
CA ARG A 42 2.09 -8.73 3.52
C ARG A 42 2.80 -9.76 2.64
N VAL A 43 3.51 -10.71 3.25
CA VAL A 43 4.18 -11.81 2.51
C VAL A 43 3.13 -12.72 1.87
N LEU A 44 2.04 -13.02 2.58
CA LEU A 44 0.94 -13.81 2.04
C LEU A 44 0.29 -13.12 0.82
N ALA A 45 0.05 -11.81 0.90
CA ALA A 45 -0.46 -11.04 -0.22
C ALA A 45 0.54 -10.96 -1.38
N ARG A 46 1.86 -10.93 -1.10
CA ARG A 46 2.89 -11.02 -2.13
C ARG A 46 2.88 -12.37 -2.83
N TYR A 47 2.81 -13.48 -2.11
CA TYR A 47 2.65 -14.81 -2.71
C TYR A 47 1.40 -14.90 -3.59
N PHE A 48 0.31 -14.26 -3.17
CA PHE A 48 -0.91 -14.21 -3.96
C PHE A 48 -0.72 -13.44 -5.28
N TYR A 49 -0.09 -12.27 -5.25
CA TYR A 49 -0.01 -11.36 -6.41
C TYR A 49 1.21 -11.52 -7.32
N ASP A 50 2.34 -11.99 -6.80
CA ASP A 50 3.61 -12.11 -7.54
C ASP A 50 3.85 -13.57 -7.92
N ASP A 51 3.61 -13.92 -9.18
CA ASP A 51 3.82 -15.28 -9.69
C ASP A 51 5.29 -15.71 -9.65
N ASN A 52 6.24 -14.77 -9.51
CA ASN A 52 7.66 -15.09 -9.33
C ASN A 52 8.02 -15.35 -7.86
N PHE A 53 7.14 -15.03 -6.91
CA PHE A 53 7.35 -15.28 -5.49
C PHE A 53 6.86 -16.69 -5.13
N THR A 54 7.81 -17.59 -4.93
CA THR A 54 7.55 -19.02 -4.75
C THR A 54 7.25 -19.38 -3.29
N ILE A 55 6.84 -20.62 -3.06
CA ILE A 55 6.67 -21.14 -1.69
C ILE A 55 7.98 -21.11 -0.91
N PHE A 56 9.12 -21.29 -1.58
CA PHE A 56 10.44 -21.28 -0.93
C PHE A 56 10.78 -19.88 -0.44
N ASP A 57 10.50 -18.84 -1.24
CA ASP A 57 10.68 -17.45 -0.84
C ASP A 57 9.79 -17.10 0.37
N LEU A 58 8.54 -17.59 0.37
CA LEU A 58 7.61 -17.40 1.49
C LEU A 58 8.10 -18.09 2.77
N VAL A 59 8.56 -19.34 2.68
CA VAL A 59 9.10 -20.11 3.82
C VAL A 59 10.35 -19.44 4.37
N GLU A 60 11.20 -18.90 3.50
CA GLU A 60 12.39 -18.13 3.89
C GLU A 60 12.02 -16.81 4.59
N GLU A 61 11.08 -16.02 4.03
CA GLU A 61 10.63 -14.76 4.64
C GLU A 61 9.91 -14.95 5.99
N TYR A 62 9.31 -16.12 6.21
CA TYR A 62 8.75 -16.51 7.50
C TYR A 62 9.72 -17.21 8.44
N HIS A 63 10.93 -17.51 7.97
CA HIS A 63 11.93 -18.26 8.72
C HIS A 63 11.41 -19.60 9.26
N LEU A 64 10.59 -20.31 8.45
CA LEU A 64 10.02 -21.61 8.86
C LEU A 64 10.98 -22.76 8.54
N GLU A 65 11.22 -23.62 9.52
CA GLU A 65 12.01 -24.85 9.35
C GLU A 65 11.09 -26.02 8.96
N LEU A 66 10.62 -26.03 7.71
CA LEU A 66 9.73 -27.08 7.20
C LEU A 66 10.48 -28.14 6.40
N LYS A 67 10.10 -29.41 6.57
CA LYS A 67 10.54 -30.49 5.66
C LYS A 67 9.80 -30.40 4.33
N ARG A 68 10.37 -31.00 3.28
CA ARG A 68 9.79 -30.99 1.93
C ARG A 68 8.30 -31.37 1.88
N SER A 69 7.90 -32.42 2.59
CA SER A 69 6.51 -32.86 2.65
C SER A 69 5.56 -31.85 3.31
N GLU A 70 6.08 -31.02 4.21
CA GLU A 70 5.31 -29.95 4.87
C GLU A 70 5.21 -28.73 3.96
N ILE A 71 6.28 -28.40 3.24
CA ILE A 71 6.28 -27.37 2.19
C ILE A 71 5.22 -27.69 1.13
N GLU A 72 5.17 -28.92 0.65
CA GLU A 72 4.17 -29.35 -0.35
C GLU A 72 2.73 -29.23 0.18
N LYS A 73 2.49 -29.57 1.46
CA LYS A 73 1.18 -29.36 2.10
C LYS A 73 0.84 -27.87 2.24
N PHE A 74 1.82 -27.07 2.64
CA PHE A 74 1.64 -25.64 2.84
C PHE A 74 1.34 -24.93 1.52
N GLN A 75 2.07 -25.29 0.46
CA GLN A 75 1.79 -24.85 -0.90
C GLN A 75 0.37 -25.22 -1.35
N ASN A 76 -0.09 -26.45 -1.09
CA ASN A 76 -1.46 -26.84 -1.44
C ASN A 76 -2.54 -26.02 -0.72
N VAL A 77 -2.31 -25.60 0.54
CA VAL A 77 -3.22 -24.70 1.26
C VAL A 77 -3.22 -23.31 0.60
N LEU A 78 -2.05 -22.83 0.20
CA LEU A 78 -1.87 -21.55 -0.48
C LEU A 78 -2.48 -21.49 -1.88
N ASP A 79 -2.33 -22.54 -2.65
CA ASP A 79 -2.86 -22.60 -4.01
C ASP A 79 -4.39 -22.68 -4.00
N GLN A 80 -4.97 -23.28 -2.96
CA GLN A 80 -6.41 -23.18 -2.70
C GLN A 80 -6.84 -21.73 -2.43
N MET A 81 -6.03 -20.93 -1.73
CA MET A 81 -6.28 -19.50 -1.58
C MET A 81 -6.29 -18.78 -2.93
N LYS A 82 -5.34 -19.10 -3.83
CA LYS A 82 -5.36 -18.55 -5.19
C LYS A 82 -6.63 -18.95 -5.96
N SER A 83 -7.19 -20.13 -5.72
CA SER A 83 -8.40 -20.58 -6.43
C SER A 83 -9.70 -19.89 -6.00
N ILE A 84 -9.78 -19.34 -4.78
CA ILE A 84 -10.99 -18.68 -4.26
C ILE A 84 -11.05 -17.18 -4.64
N PHE A 85 -9.98 -16.64 -5.24
CA PHE A 85 -9.91 -15.26 -5.71
C PHE A 85 -9.47 -15.19 -7.19
N PRO A 86 -9.92 -14.20 -7.96
CA PRO A 86 -11.08 -13.37 -7.71
C PRO A 86 -12.35 -14.20 -7.93
N ALA A 87 -13.32 -14.11 -7.02
CA ALA A 87 -14.66 -14.60 -7.34
C ALA A 87 -15.08 -14.00 -8.68
N LYS A 88 -15.41 -14.83 -9.67
CA LYS A 88 -15.91 -14.30 -10.94
C LYS A 88 -17.15 -13.46 -10.63
N GLU A 89 -17.40 -12.43 -11.42
CA GLU A 89 -18.56 -11.56 -11.20
C GLU A 89 -19.85 -12.42 -11.14
N GLY A 90 -20.50 -12.47 -9.97
CA GLY A 90 -21.68 -13.30 -9.71
C GLY A 90 -21.45 -14.61 -8.95
N GLU A 91 -20.20 -15.00 -8.65
CA GLU A 91 -19.91 -16.15 -7.78
C GLU A 91 -19.99 -15.77 -6.29
N ILE A 92 -20.59 -16.65 -5.49
CA ILE A 92 -20.62 -16.49 -4.03
C ILE A 92 -19.22 -16.81 -3.51
N PHE A 93 -18.65 -15.90 -2.72
CA PHE A 93 -17.37 -16.12 -2.06
C PHE A 93 -17.50 -17.19 -0.97
N ASP A 94 -16.60 -18.17 -0.97
CA ASP A 94 -16.59 -19.26 0.01
C ASP A 94 -15.89 -18.82 1.31
N ASP A 95 -16.64 -18.16 2.18
CA ASP A 95 -16.16 -17.65 3.47
C ASP A 95 -15.69 -18.77 4.42
N LEU A 96 -16.30 -19.96 4.34
CA LEU A 96 -15.92 -21.10 5.16
C LEU A 96 -14.55 -21.62 4.73
N LYS A 97 -14.35 -21.87 3.45
CA LYS A 97 -13.07 -22.33 2.91
C LYS A 97 -11.96 -21.30 3.12
N PHE A 98 -12.26 -20.01 2.97
CA PHE A 98 -11.29 -18.96 3.30
C PHE A 98 -10.87 -19.02 4.78
N SER A 99 -11.82 -19.20 5.70
CA SER A 99 -11.54 -19.31 7.12
C SER A 99 -10.69 -20.55 7.45
N GLU A 100 -10.97 -21.70 6.83
CA GLU A 100 -10.18 -22.93 6.98
C GLU A 100 -8.73 -22.78 6.48
N ILE A 101 -8.55 -22.09 5.35
CA ILE A 101 -7.23 -21.75 4.82
C ILE A 101 -6.47 -20.88 5.82
N ILE A 102 -7.08 -19.80 6.33
CA ILE A 102 -6.45 -18.91 7.30
C ILE A 102 -6.13 -19.62 8.61
N GLN A 103 -7.00 -20.54 9.07
CA GLN A 103 -6.72 -21.33 10.26
C GLN A 103 -5.54 -22.28 10.05
N SER A 104 -5.46 -22.92 8.89
CA SER A 104 -4.30 -23.76 8.53
C SER A 104 -3.01 -22.93 8.53
N PHE A 105 -3.08 -21.71 7.99
CA PHE A 105 -2.00 -20.73 8.02
C PHE A 105 -1.55 -20.34 9.42
N SER A 106 -2.52 -19.98 10.26
CA SER A 106 -2.32 -19.63 11.67
C SER A 106 -1.57 -20.74 12.41
N ASN A 107 -1.91 -22.00 12.14
CA ASN A 107 -1.25 -23.16 12.74
C ASN A 107 0.19 -23.34 12.25
N TYR A 108 0.49 -23.14 10.96
CA TYR A 108 1.87 -23.23 10.45
C TYR A 108 2.79 -22.15 11.03
N LEU A 109 2.24 -20.96 11.25
CA LEU A 109 3.00 -19.81 11.75
C LEU A 109 3.05 -19.72 13.27
N GLU A 110 2.22 -20.51 13.96
CA GLU A 110 1.97 -20.40 15.41
C GLU A 110 1.53 -18.97 15.82
N VAL A 111 0.73 -18.32 14.96
CA VAL A 111 0.28 -16.93 15.10
C VAL A 111 -1.24 -16.86 15.06
N ILE A 112 -1.84 -16.06 15.93
CA ILE A 112 -3.28 -15.81 15.93
C ILE A 112 -3.58 -14.53 15.13
N PHE A 113 -4.39 -14.65 14.09
CA PHE A 113 -4.92 -13.51 13.34
C PHE A 113 -6.23 -13.01 13.95
N SER A 114 -6.37 -11.70 14.08
CA SER A 114 -7.62 -11.08 14.53
C SER A 114 -8.67 -11.07 13.42
N GLU A 115 -9.95 -10.89 13.75
CA GLU A 115 -11.00 -10.70 12.74
C GLU A 115 -10.70 -9.50 11.81
N SER A 116 -10.04 -8.46 12.34
CA SER A 116 -9.61 -7.31 11.54
C SER A 116 -8.54 -7.71 10.53
N ASP A 117 -7.56 -8.51 10.92
CA ASP A 117 -6.50 -9.02 10.03
C ASP A 117 -7.11 -9.78 8.85
N ILE A 118 -8.04 -10.69 9.15
CA ILE A 118 -8.70 -11.57 8.18
C ILE A 118 -9.54 -10.74 7.20
N SER A 119 -10.33 -9.79 7.72
CA SER A 119 -11.16 -8.90 6.93
C SER A 119 -10.32 -8.02 5.97
N GLN A 120 -9.22 -7.46 6.48
CA GLN A 120 -8.32 -6.63 5.68
C GLN A 120 -7.59 -7.44 4.60
N LEU A 121 -7.15 -8.66 4.92
CA LEU A 121 -6.54 -9.55 3.94
C LEU A 121 -7.56 -9.89 2.85
N LYS A 122 -8.79 -10.26 3.21
CA LYS A 122 -9.86 -10.53 2.24
C LYS A 122 -10.13 -9.35 1.31
N GLU A 123 -10.28 -8.14 1.85
CA GLU A 123 -10.44 -6.91 1.05
C GLU A 123 -9.24 -6.71 0.11
N THR A 124 -8.04 -7.01 0.62
CA THR A 124 -6.80 -6.85 -0.14
C THR A 124 -6.72 -7.83 -1.31
N LEU A 125 -6.99 -9.12 -1.11
CA LEU A 125 -6.88 -10.15 -2.14
C LEU A 125 -8.04 -10.08 -3.17
N SER A 126 -9.18 -9.48 -2.79
CA SER A 126 -10.34 -9.33 -3.68
C SER A 126 -10.15 -8.27 -4.78
N ASN A 127 -9.11 -7.43 -4.70
CA ASN A 127 -8.96 -6.28 -5.60
C ASN A 127 -7.60 -6.25 -6.29
N GLN A 128 -7.60 -6.70 -7.55
CA GLN A 128 -6.39 -6.78 -8.40
C GLN A 128 -5.60 -5.46 -8.52
N ARG A 129 -6.24 -4.31 -8.30
CA ARG A 129 -5.56 -3.00 -8.31
C ARG A 129 -4.46 -2.91 -7.26
N PHE A 130 -4.49 -3.77 -6.24
CA PHE A 130 -3.54 -3.75 -5.14
C PHE A 130 -2.26 -4.54 -5.43
N SER A 131 -2.25 -5.37 -6.47
CA SER A 131 -1.07 -6.13 -6.93
C SER A 131 0.20 -5.28 -7.05
N VAL A 132 0.07 -4.04 -7.53
CA VAL A 132 1.17 -3.08 -7.71
C VAL A 132 1.93 -2.77 -6.40
N ALA A 133 1.29 -2.93 -5.23
CA ALA A 133 1.93 -2.70 -3.94
C ALA A 133 2.74 -3.91 -3.41
N PHE A 134 2.54 -5.09 -3.99
CA PHE A 134 3.13 -6.35 -3.51
C PHE A 134 4.11 -6.99 -4.49
N ILE A 135 3.94 -6.73 -5.79
CA ILE A 135 4.90 -7.17 -6.81
C ILE A 135 6.10 -6.20 -6.78
N PRO A 136 7.34 -6.68 -6.53
CA PRO A 136 8.53 -5.86 -6.63
C PRO A 136 8.66 -5.32 -8.05
N SER A 137 8.33 -4.05 -8.25
CA SER A 137 8.47 -3.47 -9.58
C SER A 137 9.93 -3.09 -9.83
N ASN A 138 10.50 -3.54 -10.95
CA ASN A 138 11.69 -2.92 -11.56
C ASN A 138 11.39 -1.52 -12.11
N ASN A 139 10.17 -1.03 -11.91
CA ASN A 139 9.75 0.28 -12.35
C ASN A 139 10.42 1.37 -11.53
N LYS A 140 10.67 2.45 -12.25
CA LYS A 140 10.98 3.78 -11.73
C LYS A 140 9.94 4.32 -10.73
N TYR A 141 8.75 3.73 -10.69
CA TYR A 141 7.65 4.12 -9.81
C TYR A 141 7.60 3.16 -8.62
N LYS A 142 7.75 3.69 -7.39
CA LYS A 142 7.59 2.89 -6.17
C LYS A 142 6.37 3.35 -5.38
N ILE A 143 5.63 2.41 -4.80
CA ILE A 143 4.55 2.71 -3.85
C ILE A 143 5.02 2.25 -2.47
N MET A 144 5.05 3.16 -1.50
CA MET A 144 5.57 2.85 -0.17
C MET A 144 4.76 3.54 0.92
N THR A 145 4.88 3.02 2.15
CA THR A 145 4.40 3.73 3.34
C THR A 145 5.43 4.77 3.77
N ILE A 146 4.99 5.77 4.52
CA ILE A 146 5.86 6.81 5.10
C ILE A 146 6.93 6.17 6.00
N PHE A 147 6.54 5.16 6.78
CA PHE A 147 7.46 4.44 7.66
C PHE A 147 8.55 3.71 6.85
N ALA A 148 8.15 2.99 5.79
CA ALA A 148 9.10 2.30 4.93
C ALA A 148 9.99 3.26 4.10
N ALA A 149 9.52 4.47 3.84
CA ALA A 149 10.29 5.51 3.15
C ALA A 149 11.25 6.27 4.08
N LYS A 150 11.25 6.00 5.39
CA LYS A 150 12.16 6.66 6.32
C LYS A 150 13.60 6.27 6.00
N GLY A 151 14.45 7.27 5.77
CA GLY A 151 15.86 7.09 5.37
C GLY A 151 16.09 6.90 3.86
N LEU A 152 15.02 6.92 3.05
CA LEU A 152 15.12 6.85 1.60
C LEU A 152 14.91 8.23 0.96
N GLU A 153 15.45 8.43 -0.24
CA GLU A 153 15.30 9.66 -1.01
C GLU A 153 14.89 9.34 -2.45
N PHE A 154 14.08 10.20 -3.04
CA PHE A 154 13.48 10.03 -4.37
C PHE A 154 13.47 11.35 -5.11
N ASP A 155 13.56 11.31 -6.44
CA ASP A 155 13.60 12.55 -7.24
C ASP A 155 12.27 13.29 -7.12
N GLN A 156 11.15 12.55 -7.17
CA GLN A 156 9.81 13.09 -6.97
C GLN A 156 8.99 12.25 -6.00
N VAL A 157 8.17 12.92 -5.19
CA VAL A 157 7.27 12.29 -4.22
C VAL A 157 5.86 12.79 -4.41
N ILE A 158 4.90 11.88 -4.48
CA ILE A 158 3.47 12.17 -4.56
C ILE A 158 2.81 11.70 -3.26
N GLY A 159 2.15 12.60 -2.55
CA GLY A 159 1.37 12.30 -1.35
C GLY A 159 -0.09 12.76 -1.47
N PHE A 160 -0.93 12.31 -0.54
CA PHE A 160 -2.33 12.75 -0.44
C PHE A 160 -2.50 13.64 0.78
N GLY A 161 -2.89 14.89 0.56
CA GLY A 161 -3.05 15.90 1.62
C GLY A 161 -4.03 15.48 2.70
N LYS A 162 -5.11 14.78 2.31
CA LYS A 162 -6.14 14.27 3.24
C LYS A 162 -5.61 13.33 4.33
N ASP A 163 -4.44 12.73 4.12
CA ASP A 163 -3.85 11.79 5.07
C ASP A 163 -3.08 12.52 6.20
N TYR A 164 -2.96 13.85 6.11
CA TYR A 164 -2.21 14.68 7.03
C TYR A 164 -3.11 15.76 7.65
N ASN A 165 -3.19 15.75 8.97
CA ASN A 165 -3.69 16.88 9.73
C ASN A 165 -2.50 17.64 10.33
N LEU A 166 -2.24 18.86 9.86
CA LEU A 166 -1.08 19.64 10.30
C LEU A 166 -1.19 20.16 11.75
N THR A 167 -2.38 20.11 12.35
CA THR A 167 -2.58 20.49 13.76
C THR A 167 -2.35 19.33 14.73
N ASN A 168 -2.38 18.09 14.24
CA ASN A 168 -2.11 16.90 15.04
C ASN A 168 -0.62 16.51 14.90
N ARG A 169 0.03 16.26 16.03
CA ARG A 169 1.48 16.03 16.11
C ARG A 169 1.95 14.81 15.31
N ASP A 170 1.23 13.69 15.38
CA ASP A 170 1.66 12.44 14.76
C ASP A 170 1.53 12.51 13.24
N THR A 171 0.41 13.04 12.75
CA THR A 171 0.20 13.25 11.31
C THR A 171 1.11 14.34 10.76
N ASN A 172 1.46 15.36 11.55
CA ASN A 172 2.44 16.38 11.16
C ASN A 172 3.87 15.80 11.06
N ASN A 173 4.28 14.91 11.98
CA ASN A 173 5.56 14.21 11.86
C ASN A 173 5.63 13.35 10.60
N ASN A 174 4.55 12.63 10.29
CA ASN A 174 4.45 11.84 9.06
C ASN A 174 4.51 12.71 7.80
N HIS A 175 3.86 13.88 7.85
CA HIS A 175 3.94 14.89 6.78
C HIS A 175 5.36 15.38 6.56
N TYR A 176 6.09 15.71 7.63
CA TYR A 176 7.49 16.10 7.55
C TYR A 176 8.36 15.01 6.90
N VAL A 177 8.16 13.74 7.28
CA VAL A 177 8.86 12.62 6.65
C VAL A 177 8.56 12.59 5.15
N LEU A 178 7.27 12.65 4.75
CA LEU A 178 6.86 12.68 3.34
C LEU A 178 7.57 13.78 2.54
N ILE A 179 7.46 15.05 2.97
CA ILE A 179 7.96 16.18 2.18
C ILE A 179 9.49 16.19 2.07
N THR A 180 10.20 15.61 3.05
CA THR A 180 11.67 15.52 3.04
C THR A 180 12.20 14.31 2.27
N ARG A 181 11.34 13.44 1.71
CA ARG A 181 11.79 12.33 0.85
C ARG A 181 12.12 12.79 -0.57
N ALA A 182 11.61 13.94 -1.01
CA ALA A 182 11.80 14.43 -2.37
C ALA A 182 13.09 15.25 -2.50
N LYS A 183 13.89 14.95 -3.52
CA LYS A 183 15.06 15.75 -3.90
C LYS A 183 14.67 16.97 -4.71
N GLU A 184 13.74 16.81 -5.66
CA GLU A 184 13.38 17.86 -6.60
C GLU A 184 11.94 18.35 -6.42
N LYS A 185 10.97 17.44 -6.27
CA LYS A 185 9.55 17.81 -6.33
C LYS A 185 8.67 17.01 -5.39
N VAL A 186 7.83 17.71 -4.62
CA VAL A 186 6.70 17.13 -3.89
C VAL A 186 5.39 17.51 -4.60
N ILE A 187 4.52 16.54 -4.82
CA ILE A 187 3.15 16.74 -5.32
C ILE A 187 2.19 16.27 -4.23
N LEU A 188 1.31 17.16 -3.78
CA LEU A 188 0.29 16.82 -2.79
C LEU A 188 -1.10 16.91 -3.43
N ILE A 189 -1.80 15.79 -3.46
CA ILE A 189 -3.17 15.71 -3.95
C ILE A 189 -4.11 16.10 -2.81
N ASP A 190 -4.72 17.27 -2.90
CA ASP A 190 -5.65 17.79 -1.89
C ASP A 190 -7.12 17.53 -2.28
N ASN A 191 -7.98 17.42 -1.25
CA ASN A 191 -9.43 17.37 -1.35
C ASN A 191 -10.09 18.60 -0.68
N ASN A 192 -9.44 19.76 -0.77
CA ASN A 192 -9.84 21.06 -0.20
C ASN A 192 -9.66 21.21 1.32
N TYR A 193 -9.01 20.29 2.00
CA TYR A 193 -8.76 20.40 3.45
C TYR A 193 -7.30 20.79 3.73
N TYR A 194 -6.36 20.08 3.12
CA TYR A 194 -4.95 20.21 3.43
C TYR A 194 -4.39 21.59 3.06
N LYS A 195 -4.81 22.16 1.91
CA LYS A 195 -4.36 23.50 1.50
C LYS A 195 -4.74 24.56 2.53
N SER A 196 -5.95 24.52 3.08
CA SER A 196 -6.39 25.51 4.08
C SER A 196 -5.55 25.48 5.35
N GLN A 197 -5.09 24.29 5.76
CA GLN A 197 -4.18 24.14 6.89
C GLN A 197 -2.79 24.72 6.57
N VAL A 198 -2.26 24.46 5.38
CA VAL A 198 -0.98 25.03 4.93
C VAL A 198 -1.05 26.56 4.89
N ASP A 199 -2.09 27.12 4.27
CA ASP A 199 -2.30 28.57 4.19
C ASP A 199 -2.36 29.20 5.59
N SER A 200 -3.05 28.55 6.53
CA SER A 200 -3.14 28.99 7.93
C SER A 200 -1.77 29.00 8.62
N VAL A 201 -0.96 27.96 8.44
CA VAL A 201 0.39 27.86 9.01
C VAL A 201 1.32 28.91 8.38
N ILE A 202 1.23 29.16 7.08
CA ILE A 202 2.03 30.17 6.38
C ILE A 202 1.70 31.57 6.91
N ALA A 203 0.41 31.89 7.04
CA ALA A 203 -0.06 33.17 7.56
C ALA A 203 0.40 33.41 9.02
N GLN A 204 0.32 32.39 9.87
CA GLN A 204 0.82 32.45 11.26
C GLN A 204 2.33 32.73 11.35
N ASN A 205 3.10 32.30 10.35
CA ASN A 205 4.55 32.47 10.34
C ASN A 205 5.00 33.72 9.56
N HIS A 206 4.07 34.59 9.15
CA HIS A 206 4.34 35.81 8.37
C HIS A 206 5.18 35.56 7.10
N ARG A 207 4.92 34.44 6.42
CA ARG A 207 5.59 34.10 5.16
C ARG A 207 4.64 34.28 3.98
N GLU A 208 5.21 34.62 2.83
CA GLU A 208 4.50 34.57 1.55
C GLU A 208 4.65 33.17 0.93
N PRO A 209 3.62 32.61 0.26
CA PRO A 209 3.67 31.30 -0.38
C PRO A 209 4.48 31.34 -1.69
N ASN A 210 5.75 31.73 -1.59
CA ASN A 210 6.68 31.71 -2.71
C ASN A 210 7.04 30.24 -2.99
N ASN A 211 6.50 29.67 -4.08
CA ASN A 211 6.71 28.30 -4.62
C ASN A 211 5.61 27.25 -4.32
N PHE A 212 4.43 27.62 -3.84
CA PHE A 212 3.28 26.70 -3.81
C PHE A 212 2.44 26.83 -5.08
N TYR A 213 2.50 25.82 -5.96
CA TYR A 213 1.65 25.73 -7.15
C TYR A 213 0.45 24.84 -6.86
N CYS A 214 -0.75 25.42 -6.83
CA CYS A 214 -2.01 24.69 -6.67
C CYS A 214 -2.71 24.57 -8.02
N TYR A 215 -2.97 23.34 -8.46
CA TYR A 215 -3.75 23.09 -9.68
C TYR A 215 -5.17 22.68 -9.30
N TYR A 216 -6.15 23.45 -9.76
CA TYR A 216 -7.55 23.08 -9.66
C TYR A 216 -7.92 22.32 -10.94
N GLY A 217 -8.24 21.03 -10.80
CA GLY A 217 -8.84 20.29 -11.91
C GLY A 217 -10.21 20.89 -12.18
N ASN A 218 -10.39 21.54 -13.33
CA ASN A 218 -11.71 21.94 -13.79
C ASN A 218 -12.53 20.67 -14.02
N SER A 219 -13.61 20.54 -13.23
CA SER A 219 -14.62 19.48 -13.33
C SER A 219 -15.48 19.64 -14.58
#